data_AF-A0A258FJB7-F1
#
_entry.id   AF-A0A258FJB7-F1
#
_cell.length_a   1.000
_cell.length_b   1.000
_cell.length_c   1.000
_cell.angle_alpha   90.00
_cell.angle_beta   90.00
_cell.angle_gamma   90.00
#
_symmetry.space_group_name_H-M   'P 1'
#
loop_
_entity.id
_entity.type
_entity.pdbx_description
1 polymer ?
#
loop_
_entity_poly.entity_id
_entity_poly.type
_entity_poly.pdbx_seq_one_letter_code
_entity_poly.pdbx_strand_id
1 'polypeptide(L)' 'MPRVSAQHYIDIAFSLDLERAGVSLYGGVNNVLDNDPPTLGSSQQQANTYPSTYDALGPEFFLGARVRF' A
#
# COMPACT_ATOMS: atom_id res chain seq x y z
N MET A 1 12.72 10.63 -22.88
CA MET A 1 12.31 10.56 -21.46
C MET A 1 11.26 9.46 -21.34
N PRO A 2 11.34 8.54 -20.36
CA PRO A 2 10.32 7.52 -20.16
C PRO A 2 8.96 8.20 -19.95
N ARG A 3 7.94 7.75 -20.67
CA ARG A 3 6.56 8.20 -20.49
C ARG A 3 5.88 7.19 -19.58
N VAL A 4 5.50 7.65 -18.39
CA VAL A 4 4.72 6.85 -17.43
C VAL A 4 3.24 7.08 -17.74
N SER A 5 2.46 6.00 -17.89
CA SER A 5 1.01 6.08 -18.00
C SER A 5 0.40 6.52 -16.68
N ALA A 6 -0.75 7.19 -16.73
CA ALA A 6 -1.51 7.49 -15.52
C ALA A 6 -1.84 6.20 -14.75
N GLN A 7 -1.63 6.22 -13.43
CA GLN A 7 -1.96 5.11 -12.53
C GLN A 7 -2.97 5.56 -11.48
N HIS A 8 -3.84 4.65 -11.07
CA HIS A 8 -4.92 4.92 -10.12
C HIS A 8 -4.81 4.02 -8.91
N TYR A 9 -4.38 4.55 -7.78
CA TYR A 9 -4.36 3.80 -6.52
C TYR A 9 -5.67 4.01 -5.77
N ILE A 10 -6.28 2.92 -5.30
CA ILE A 10 -7.52 2.94 -4.52
C ILE A 10 -7.25 2.24 -3.19
N ASP A 11 -7.57 2.95 -2.11
CA ASP A 11 -7.42 2.46 -0.74
C ASP A 11 -8.78 2.43 -0.06
N ILE A 12 -9.01 1.40 0.76
CA ILE A 12 -10.25 1.24 1.54
C ILE A 12 -9.88 1.12 3.00
N ALA A 13 -10.48 1.95 3.85
CA ALA A 13 -10.31 1.89 5.30
C ALA A 13 -11.67 1.90 6.01
N PHE A 14 -11.75 1.19 7.13
CA PHE A 14 -12.88 1.20 8.05
C PHE A 14 -12.41 1.44 9.48
N SER A 15 -13.29 2.06 10.29
CA SER A 15 -13.11 2.17 11.72
C SER A 15 -14.45 2.02 12.43
N LEU A 16 -14.43 1.30 13.55
CA LEU A 16 -15.58 1.02 14.40
C LEU A 16 -15.25 1.45 15.83
N ASP A 17 -16.02 2.39 16.36
CA ASP A 17 -15.92 2.85 17.73
C ASP A 17 -16.94 2.12 18.63
N LEU A 18 -16.45 1.29 19.55
CA LEU A 18 -17.26 0.64 20.58
C LEU A 18 -17.16 1.44 21.88
N GLU A 19 -17.93 2.52 21.96
CA GLU A 19 -17.94 3.45 23.10
C GLU A 19 -18.18 2.76 24.44
N ARG A 20 -19.10 1.78 24.47
CA ARG A 20 -19.44 1.01 25.68
C ARG A 20 -18.30 0.16 26.21
N ALA A 21 -17.36 -0.21 25.34
CA ALA A 21 -16.22 -1.05 25.67
C ALA A 21 -14.93 -0.23 25.83
N GLY A 22 -14.93 1.07 25.51
CA GLY A 22 -13.72 1.88 25.45
C GLY A 22 -12.73 1.43 24.36
N VAL A 23 -13.21 0.73 23.32
CA VAL A 23 -12.37 0.15 22.27
C VAL A 23 -12.76 0.71 20.91
N SER A 24 -11.77 1.13 20.13
CA SER A 24 -11.90 1.45 18.71
C SER A 24 -11.16 0.39 17.89
N LEU A 25 -11.82 -0.21 16.92
CA LEU A 25 -11.22 -1.08 15.92
C LEU A 25 -11.03 -0.30 14.63
N TYR A 26 -9.95 -0.57 13.90
CA TYR A 26 -9.73 0.04 12.59
C TYR A 26 -8.93 -0.91 11.71
N GLY A 27 -9.13 -0.82 10.40
CA GLY A 27 -8.41 -1.64 9.45
C GLY A 27 -8.69 -1.19 8.04
N GLY A 28 -8.03 -1.82 7.09
CA GLY A 28 -8.18 -1.46 5.69
C GLY A 28 -7.27 -2.27 4.79
N VAL A 29 -7.37 -1.96 3.50
CA VAL A 29 -6.44 -2.43 2.49
C VAL A 29 -6.00 -1.27 1.61
N ASN A 30 -4.70 -1.15 1.43
CA ASN A 30 -4.09 -0.22 0.48
C ASN A 30 -3.88 -0.96 -0.84
N ASN A 31 -3.89 -0.23 -1.96
CA ASN A 31 -3.69 -0.81 -3.29
C ASN A 31 -4.68 -1.94 -3.63
N VAL A 32 -5.98 -1.71 -3.43
CA VAL A 32 -7.06 -2.72 -3.63
C VAL A 32 -7.04 -3.29 -5.05
N LEU A 33 -6.63 -2.48 -6.03
CA LEU A 33 -6.62 -2.85 -7.45
C LEU A 33 -5.32 -3.52 -7.90
N ASP A 34 -4.39 -3.81 -6.98
CA ASP A 34 -3.11 -4.48 -7.28
C ASP A 34 -2.34 -3.78 -8.41
N ASN A 35 -2.22 -2.45 -8.29
CA ASN A 35 -1.52 -1.65 -9.30
C ASN A 35 -0.03 -1.64 -9.01
N ASP A 36 0.72 -2.37 -9.83
CA ASP A 36 2.18 -2.35 -9.79
C ASP A 36 2.69 -0.92 -10.14
N PRO A 37 3.71 -0.41 -9.43
CA PRO A 37 4.36 0.83 -9.77
C PRO A 37 4.99 0.72 -11.17
N PRO A 38 5.00 1.82 -11.94
CA PRO A 38 5.45 1.78 -13.32
C PRO A 38 6.95 1.54 -13.33
N THR A 39 7.40 0.52 -14.06
CA THR A 39 8.81 0.16 -14.14
C THR A 39 9.61 1.26 -14.85
N LEU A 40 10.30 2.08 -14.07
CA LEU A 40 11.21 3.09 -14.59
C LEU A 40 12.55 2.44 -14.94
N GLY A 41 12.63 1.83 -16.12
CA GLY A 41 13.91 1.67 -16.83
C GLY A 41 14.28 0.24 -17.21
N SER A 42 13.98 -0.11 -18.47
CA SER A 42 14.71 -1.12 -19.24
C SER A 42 16.11 -0.65 -19.70
N SER A 43 16.63 0.45 -19.13
CA SER A 43 17.92 1.05 -19.48
C SER A 43 18.84 1.23 -18.27
N GLN A 44 18.83 0.28 -17.32
CA GLN A 44 19.87 0.19 -16.29
C GLN A 44 20.87 -0.91 -16.64
N GLN A 45 21.52 -0.71 -17.78
CA GLN A 45 22.68 -1.48 -18.21
C GLN A 45 23.92 -0.95 -17.48
N GLN A 46 23.93 -0.97 -16.15
CA GLN A 46 25.16 -0.81 -15.37
C GLN A 46 25.03 -1.55 -14.05
N ALA A 47 25.83 -2.62 -13.99
CA ALA A 47 25.93 -3.59 -12.93
C ALA A 47 26.45 -2.97 -11.63
N ASN A 48 25.58 -2.39 -10.79
CA ASN A 48 25.82 -2.31 -9.36
C ASN A 48 24.51 -2.13 -8.59
N THR A 49 24.22 -3.15 -7.77
CA THR A 49 23.13 -3.24 -6.80
C THR A 49 21.75 -3.24 -7.45
N TYR A 50 21.05 -4.38 -7.35
CA TYR A 50 19.62 -4.50 -7.63
C TYR A 50 18.85 -4.14 -6.34
N PRO A 51 18.31 -2.91 -6.17
CA PRO A 51 17.32 -2.65 -5.13
C PRO A 51 15.95 -2.30 -5.73
N SER A 52 15.57 -2.85 -6.88
CA SER A 52 14.25 -2.54 -7.48
C SER A 52 13.62 -3.67 -8.31
N THR A 53 13.94 -4.94 -8.05
CA THR A 53 13.18 -6.09 -8.59
C THR A 53 12.02 -6.53 -7.71
N TYR A 54 11.80 -5.86 -6.59
CA TYR A 54 10.67 -6.14 -5.72
C TYR A 54 9.80 -4.88 -5.67
N ASP A 55 8.71 -4.90 -6.43
CA ASP A 55 7.50 -4.33 -5.89
C ASP A 55 7.00 -5.32 -4.82
N ALA A 56 7.14 -4.96 -3.55
CA ALA A 56 6.77 -5.86 -2.46
C ALA A 56 5.31 -5.72 -2.06
N LEU A 57 4.56 -4.75 -2.60
CA LEU A 57 3.28 -4.38 -1.99
C LEU A 57 2.21 -4.21 -3.07
N GLY A 58 1.70 -5.36 -3.51
CA GLY A 58 0.30 -5.50 -3.93
C GLY A 58 -0.67 -5.09 -2.80
N PRO A 59 -1.87 -5.68 -2.67
CA PRO A 59 -2.82 -5.24 -1.65
C PRO A 59 -2.26 -5.39 -0.22
N GLU A 60 -2.04 -4.27 0.48
CA GLU A 60 -1.51 -4.26 1.85
C GLU A 60 -2.67 -4.18 2.84
N PHE A 61 -2.87 -5.24 3.63
CA PHE A 61 -3.91 -5.27 4.66
C PHE A 61 -3.37 -4.81 6.00
N PHE A 62 -4.10 -3.92 6.67
CA PHE A 62 -3.81 -3.52 8.05
C PHE A 62 -5.03 -3.69 8.94
N LEU A 63 -4.78 -4.08 10.19
CA LEU A 63 -5.80 -4.21 11.23
C LEU A 63 -5.20 -3.77 12.58
N GLY A 64 -5.94 -2.95 13.31
CA GLY A 64 -5.52 -2.41 14.60
C GLY A 64 -6.69 -2.19 15.55
N ALA A 65 -6.36 -2.12 16.83
CA ALA A 65 -7.29 -1.79 17.90
C ALA A 65 -6.67 -0.70 18.80
N ARG A 66 -7.51 0.18 19.34
CA ARG A 66 -7.14 1.22 20.29
C ARG A 66 -8.06 1.12 21.50
N VAL A 67 -7.48 0.95 22.68
CA VAL A 67 -8.21 0.94 23.95
C VAL A 67 -8.01 2.29 24.63
N ARG A 68 -9.09 2.88 25.14
CA ARG A 68 -9.10 4.12 25.92
C ARG A 68 -9.65 3.79 27.32
N PHE A 69 -8.90 4.19 28.35
CA PHE A 69 -9.24 3.99 29.77
C PHE A 69 -9.72 5.29 30.40
#